data_AF-A0A1H6LK43-F1
#
_entry.id   AF-A0A1H6LK43-F1
#
_cell.length_a   1.000
_cell.length_b   1.000
_cell.length_c   1.000
_cell.angle_alpha   90.00
_cell.angle_beta   90.00
_cell.angle_gamma   90.00
#
_symmetry.space_group_name_H-M   'P 1'
#
loop_
_entity.id
_entity.type
_entity.pdbx_description
1 polymer ?
#
loop_
_entity_poly.entity_id
_entity_poly.type
_entity_poly.pdbx_seq_one_letter_code
_entity_poly.pdbx_strand_id
1 'polypeptide(L)'
;MDKTNVDIYQKKRVPDTWKWIETKKTNSFSVNKRVVRDGNNIALILSLTADINPQRVTDVVDADIIYIISAERIGVDAISSIDDLSDFWHVYQTVCDEIKNKECAVETSVFPAIPVSAAFEIGRRYMPGIYPKLHIYDDYNGFCKTLTIGGDC
;
A
#
# COMPACT_ATOMS: atom_id res chain seq x y z
N MET A 1 2.86 -18.53 -3.28
CA MET A 1 2.18 -19.09 -4.47
C MET A 1 1.19 -18.05 -4.96
N ASP A 2 1.35 -17.57 -6.19
CA ASP A 2 0.34 -16.76 -6.88
C ASP A 2 -0.87 -17.69 -7.12
N LYS A 3 -1.96 -17.52 -6.34
CA LYS A 3 -3.01 -18.54 -6.23
C LYS A 3 -3.93 -18.63 -7.46
N THR A 4 -3.86 -17.68 -8.40
CA THR A 4 -4.60 -17.74 -9.68
C THR A 4 -4.01 -16.74 -10.67
N ASN A 5 -3.91 -17.11 -11.96
CA ASN A 5 -3.54 -16.18 -13.02
C ASN A 5 -4.73 -15.26 -13.33
N VAL A 6 -4.74 -14.05 -12.76
CA VAL A 6 -5.80 -13.06 -12.92
C VAL A 6 -5.19 -11.70 -13.24
N ASP A 7 -5.76 -11.03 -14.23
CA ASP A 7 -5.44 -9.66 -14.56
C ASP A 7 -6.36 -8.72 -13.77
N ILE A 8 -5.78 -7.76 -13.06
CA ILE A 8 -6.54 -6.72 -12.36
C ILE A 8 -6.76 -5.55 -13.32
N TYR A 9 -7.99 -5.04 -13.33
CA TYR A 9 -8.38 -3.85 -14.06
C TYR A 9 -9.11 -2.89 -13.12
N GLN A 10 -8.94 -1.60 -13.35
CA GLN A 10 -9.68 -0.54 -12.66
C GLN A 10 -10.57 0.18 -13.65
N LYS A 11 -11.85 0.39 -13.28
CA LYS A 11 -12.74 1.25 -14.04
C LYS A 11 -12.17 2.67 -14.11
N LYS A 12 -11.87 3.14 -15.32
CA LYS A 12 -11.54 4.53 -15.61
C LYS A 12 -12.84 5.26 -15.93
N ARG A 13 -12.98 6.49 -15.43
CA ARG A 13 -14.17 7.33 -15.70
C ARG A 13 -14.03 8.11 -17.00
N VAL A 14 -12.79 8.40 -17.42
CA VAL A 14 -12.48 9.13 -18.65
C VAL A 14 -11.24 8.48 -19.30
N PRO A 15 -11.37 7.83 -20.48
CA PRO A 15 -12.64 7.37 -21.06
C PRO A 15 -13.35 6.36 -20.14
N ASP A 16 -14.67 6.20 -20.26
CA ASP A 16 -15.42 5.17 -19.51
C ASP A 16 -15.06 3.79 -20.05
N THR A 17 -14.13 3.12 -19.38
CA THR A 17 -13.60 1.83 -19.82
C THR A 17 -13.06 1.02 -18.64
N TRP A 18 -13.05 -0.29 -18.83
CA TRP A 18 -12.37 -1.24 -17.94
C TRP A 18 -10.99 -1.63 -18.46
N LYS A 19 -10.56 -1.10 -19.61
CA LYS A 19 -9.24 -1.39 -20.18
C LYS A 19 -8.19 -0.45 -19.60
N TRP A 20 -6.96 -0.94 -19.55
CA TRP A 20 -5.81 -0.06 -19.38
C TRP A 20 -5.71 0.90 -20.56
N ILE A 21 -5.45 2.18 -20.25
CA ILE A 21 -5.33 3.24 -21.26
C ILE A 21 -3.93 3.17 -21.85
N GLU A 22 -2.95 2.98 -20.98
CA GLU A 22 -1.54 2.95 -21.34
C GLU A 22 -1.05 1.51 -21.45
N THR A 23 -0.22 1.28 -22.44
CA THR A 23 0.38 -0.04 -22.71
C THR A 23 1.79 -0.18 -22.14
N LYS A 24 2.33 0.90 -21.57
CA LYS A 24 3.67 0.98 -21.00
C LYS A 24 3.62 1.59 -19.61
N LYS A 25 4.70 1.40 -18.85
CA LYS A 25 4.95 2.12 -17.59
C LYS A 25 4.89 3.64 -17.81
N THR A 26 4.14 4.34 -16.96
CA THR A 26 3.93 5.80 -17.00
C THR A 26 4.27 6.50 -15.68
N ASN A 27 4.54 5.73 -14.63
CA ASN A 27 4.85 6.25 -13.31
C ASN A 27 5.96 5.42 -12.64
N SER A 28 6.52 5.92 -11.55
CA SER A 28 7.47 5.20 -10.72
C SER A 28 7.08 5.32 -9.24
N PHE A 29 7.53 4.35 -8.44
CA PHE A 29 7.24 4.31 -7.00
C PHE A 29 8.53 4.26 -6.20
N SER A 30 8.60 5.06 -5.14
CA SER A 30 9.76 5.18 -4.27
C SER A 30 9.39 4.84 -2.83
N VAL A 31 10.39 4.41 -2.06
CA VAL A 31 10.23 4.10 -0.63
C VAL A 31 11.03 5.10 0.18
N ASN A 32 10.39 5.70 1.17
CA ASN A 32 11.05 6.44 2.24
C ASN A 32 10.81 5.73 3.57
N LYS A 33 11.86 5.59 4.38
CA LYS A 33 11.78 5.10 5.76
C LYS A 33 12.09 6.24 6.71
N ARG A 34 11.21 6.47 7.68
CA ARG A 34 11.40 7.45 8.76
C ARG A 34 11.38 6.73 10.10
N VAL A 35 12.44 6.86 10.87
CA VAL A 35 12.50 6.41 12.27
C VAL A 35 12.02 7.56 13.15
N VAL A 36 10.94 7.34 13.89
CA VAL A 36 10.39 8.29 14.87
C VAL A 36 11.10 8.12 16.20
N ARG A 37 11.31 6.87 16.62
CA ARG A 37 12.04 6.44 17.82
C ARG A 37 12.42 4.97 17.71
N ASP A 38 13.19 4.48 18.67
CA ASP A 38 13.54 3.06 18.75
C ASP A 38 12.31 2.22 19.10
N GLY A 39 12.07 1.15 18.34
CA GLY A 39 10.96 0.24 18.53
C GLY A 39 10.62 -0.53 17.26
N ASN A 40 9.48 -1.20 17.27
CA ASN A 40 9.03 -2.07 16.17
C ASN A 40 7.53 -1.91 15.84
N ASN A 41 6.87 -0.87 16.35
CA ASN A 41 5.52 -0.50 15.92
C ASN A 41 5.61 0.17 14.55
N ILE A 42 5.10 -0.51 13.52
CA ILE A 42 5.24 -0.05 12.13
C ILE A 42 3.96 0.59 11.62
N ALA A 43 4.11 1.76 11.01
CA ALA A 43 3.11 2.33 10.11
C ALA A 43 3.60 2.29 8.66
N LEU A 44 2.72 1.93 7.75
CA LEU A 44 2.93 1.95 6.30
C LEU A 44 1.96 2.93 5.66
N ILE A 45 2.50 3.97 5.05
CA ILE A 45 1.77 4.96 4.28
C ILE A 45 1.90 4.61 2.80
N LEU A 46 0.78 4.62 2.07
CA LEU A 46 0.76 4.43 0.62
C LEU A 46 0.20 5.70 -0.04
N SER A 47 1.08 6.57 -0.52
CA SER A 47 0.75 7.88 -1.10
C SER A 47 0.78 7.82 -2.64
N LEU A 48 -0.27 7.26 -3.24
CA LEU A 48 -0.40 7.15 -4.71
C LEU A 48 -1.45 8.09 -5.28
N THR A 49 -2.59 8.28 -4.62
CA THR A 49 -3.67 9.18 -5.07
C THR A 49 -3.66 10.53 -4.36
N ALA A 50 -3.10 10.58 -3.16
CA ALA A 50 -2.89 11.78 -2.37
C ALA A 50 -1.70 11.58 -1.43
N ASP A 51 -1.08 12.69 -1.01
CA ASP A 51 -0.09 12.66 0.07
C ASP A 51 -0.78 12.53 1.44
N ILE A 52 -0.21 11.68 2.29
CA ILE A 52 -0.60 11.57 3.69
C ILE A 52 0.54 12.13 4.55
N ASN A 53 0.25 13.16 5.33
CA ASN A 53 1.20 13.72 6.29
C ASN A 53 1.47 12.68 7.41
N PRO A 54 2.74 12.27 7.64
CA PRO A 54 3.09 11.32 8.70
C PRO A 54 2.63 11.73 10.10
N GLN A 55 2.46 13.04 10.37
CA GLN A 55 1.95 13.51 11.65
C GLN A 55 0.53 12.99 11.91
N ARG A 56 -0.34 13.01 10.89
CA ARG A 56 -1.73 12.51 11.00
C ARG A 56 -1.78 11.02 11.35
N VAL A 57 -0.73 10.28 10.97
CA VAL A 57 -0.58 8.86 11.28
C VAL A 57 -0.14 8.69 12.73
N THR A 58 0.90 9.41 13.17
CA THR A 58 1.38 9.34 14.56
C THR A 58 0.38 9.88 15.58
N ASP A 59 -0.55 10.73 15.17
CA ASP A 59 -1.65 11.20 16.03
C ASP A 59 -2.68 10.09 16.33
N VAL A 60 -2.70 9.02 15.54
CA VAL A 60 -3.71 7.95 15.61
C VAL A 60 -3.09 6.62 16.06
N VAL A 61 -1.83 6.36 15.68
CA VAL A 61 -1.10 5.15 16.08
C VAL A 61 0.27 5.50 16.64
N ASP A 62 0.71 4.75 17.64
CA ASP A 62 2.00 4.95 18.29
C ASP A 62 3.14 4.28 17.49
N ALA A 63 3.39 4.80 16.27
CA ALA A 63 4.37 4.25 15.34
C ALA A 63 5.81 4.66 15.70
N ASP A 64 6.70 3.68 15.77
CA ASP A 64 8.14 3.88 15.98
C ASP A 64 8.85 4.11 14.65
N ILE A 65 8.37 3.45 13.59
CA ILE A 65 8.93 3.51 12.25
C ILE A 65 7.81 3.66 11.24
N ILE A 66 7.99 4.57 10.29
CA ILE A 66 7.05 4.86 9.23
C ILE A 66 7.71 4.54 7.88
N TYR A 67 7.16 3.58 7.16
CA TYR A 67 7.46 3.37 5.75
C TYR A 67 6.47 4.16 4.90
N ILE A 68 6.95 4.79 3.84
CA ILE A 68 6.14 5.60 2.93
C ILE A 68 6.45 5.13 1.51
N ILE A 69 5.45 4.59 0.82
CA ILE A 69 5.53 4.31 -0.61
C ILE A 69 4.83 5.45 -1.33
N SER A 70 5.58 6.20 -2.13
CA SER A 70 5.05 7.35 -2.87
C SER A 70 5.15 7.13 -4.37
N ALA A 71 4.08 7.47 -5.09
CA ALA A 71 4.14 7.63 -6.53
C ALA A 71 4.89 8.92 -6.90
N GLU A 72 5.69 8.89 -7.97
CA GLU A 72 6.31 10.09 -8.53
C GLU A 72 5.25 11.09 -9.01
N ARG A 73 4.24 10.59 -9.73
CA ARG A 73 3.02 11.34 -10.05
C ARG A 73 1.86 10.83 -9.20
N ILE A 74 1.42 11.66 -8.27
CA ILE A 74 0.24 11.39 -7.43
C ILE A 74 -1.04 11.74 -8.18
N GLY A 75 -2.03 10.85 -8.11
CA GLY A 75 -3.34 11.08 -8.71
C GLY A 75 -4.17 9.81 -8.84
N VAL A 76 -5.44 9.95 -9.21
CA VAL A 76 -6.35 8.83 -9.48
C VAL A 76 -5.89 7.94 -10.65
N ASP A 77 -4.97 8.45 -11.45
CA ASP A 77 -4.31 7.84 -12.60
C ASP A 77 -2.85 7.46 -12.33
N ALA A 78 -2.40 7.48 -11.06
CA ALA A 78 -1.05 7.07 -10.67
C ALA A 78 -0.70 5.64 -11.12
N ILE A 79 -1.72 4.81 -11.35
CA ILE A 79 -1.62 3.52 -12.03
C ILE A 79 -2.48 3.60 -13.30
N SER A 80 -1.83 3.57 -14.46
CA SER A 80 -2.51 3.70 -15.77
C SER A 80 -2.21 2.56 -16.75
N SER A 81 -1.28 1.68 -16.40
CA SER A 81 -0.98 0.43 -17.09
C SER A 81 -0.76 -0.75 -16.13
N ILE A 82 -0.73 -1.96 -16.69
CA ILE A 82 -0.31 -3.17 -15.96
C ILE A 82 1.13 -3.02 -15.46
N ASP A 83 2.00 -2.37 -16.23
CA ASP A 83 3.39 -2.15 -15.85
C ASP A 83 3.51 -1.24 -14.63
N ASP A 84 2.67 -0.19 -14.53
CA ASP A 84 2.61 0.65 -13.33
C ASP A 84 2.15 -0.16 -12.11
N LEU A 85 1.09 -0.95 -12.28
CA LEU A 85 0.59 -1.82 -11.20
C LEU A 85 1.67 -2.82 -10.78
N SER A 86 2.42 -3.34 -11.76
CA SER A 86 3.52 -4.27 -11.57
C SER A 86 4.63 -3.66 -10.74
N ASP A 87 5.11 -2.48 -11.13
CA ASP A 87 6.15 -1.76 -10.43
C ASP A 87 5.75 -1.47 -8.97
N PHE A 88 4.52 -0.99 -8.77
CA PHE A 88 3.99 -0.73 -7.44
C PHE A 88 4.02 -1.97 -6.54
N TRP A 89 3.50 -3.12 -7.01
CA TRP A 89 3.38 -4.28 -6.13
C TRP A 89 4.74 -4.90 -5.81
N HIS A 90 5.75 -4.81 -6.69
CA HIS A 90 7.12 -5.24 -6.37
C HIS A 90 7.76 -4.34 -5.30
N VAL A 91 7.53 -3.02 -5.38
CA VAL A 91 8.00 -2.08 -4.35
C VAL A 91 7.31 -2.36 -3.02
N TYR A 92 5.99 -2.55 -3.03
CA TYR A 92 5.22 -2.93 -1.84
C TYR A 92 5.70 -4.25 -1.22
N GLN A 93 5.99 -5.25 -2.05
CA GLN A 93 6.51 -6.54 -1.59
C GLN A 93 7.86 -6.38 -0.89
N THR A 94 8.77 -5.60 -1.48
CA THR A 94 10.08 -5.29 -0.89
C THR A 94 9.93 -4.65 0.49
N VAL A 95 8.99 -3.73 0.65
CA VAL A 95 8.70 -3.11 1.95
C VAL A 95 8.14 -4.11 2.95
N CYS A 96 7.22 -4.99 2.54
CA CYS A 96 6.70 -6.04 3.41
C CYS A 96 7.80 -6.99 3.89
N ASP A 97 8.74 -7.34 3.00
CA ASP A 97 9.89 -8.16 3.34
C ASP A 97 10.83 -7.45 4.31
N GLU A 98 11.06 -6.14 4.15
CA GLU A 98 11.89 -5.37 5.10
C GLU A 98 11.21 -5.28 6.48
N ILE A 99 9.92 -4.91 6.52
CA ILE A 99 9.13 -4.82 7.76
C ILE A 99 9.17 -6.15 8.53
N LYS A 100 9.00 -7.26 7.81
CA LYS A 100 9.02 -8.60 8.41
C LYS A 100 10.41 -8.99 8.88
N ASN A 101 11.41 -8.93 8.01
CA ASN A 101 12.70 -9.58 8.26
C ASN A 101 13.68 -8.72 9.04
N LYS A 102 13.54 -7.39 8.97
CA LYS A 102 14.46 -6.43 9.60
C LYS A 102 13.86 -5.84 10.87
N GLU A 103 12.61 -5.39 10.80
CA GLU A 103 11.93 -4.79 11.95
C GLU A 103 11.21 -5.83 12.82
N CYS A 104 11.11 -7.09 12.36
CA CYS A 104 10.47 -8.20 13.07
C CYS A 104 9.04 -7.87 13.53
N ALA A 105 8.33 -7.04 12.75
CA ALA A 105 6.99 -6.60 13.09
C ALA A 105 5.99 -7.75 12.92
N VAL A 106 5.12 -7.91 13.91
CA VAL A 106 4.02 -8.91 13.87
C VAL A 106 2.76 -8.29 13.27
N GLU A 107 2.58 -6.98 13.44
CA GLU A 107 1.44 -6.21 12.96
C GLU A 107 1.91 -4.88 12.36
N THR A 108 1.20 -4.40 11.35
CA THR A 108 1.51 -3.15 10.64
C THR A 108 0.23 -2.34 10.46
N SER A 109 0.25 -1.07 10.86
CA SER A 109 -0.84 -0.13 10.58
C SER A 109 -0.68 0.45 9.19
N VAL A 110 -1.65 0.27 8.30
CA VAL A 110 -1.59 0.68 6.90
C VAL A 110 -2.56 1.84 6.64
N PHE A 111 -2.04 2.89 6.02
CA PHE A 111 -2.77 4.13 5.69
C PHE A 111 -2.74 4.31 4.17
N PRO A 112 -3.74 3.76 3.45
CA PRO A 112 -3.78 3.79 2.00
C PRO A 112 -4.45 5.05 1.44
N ALA A 113 -3.74 5.80 0.61
CA ALA A 113 -4.29 6.71 -0.38
C ALA A 113 -3.91 6.19 -1.77
N ILE A 114 -4.65 5.18 -2.25
CA ILE A 114 -4.28 4.40 -3.44
C ILE A 114 -5.44 4.18 -4.42
N PRO A 115 -5.15 3.90 -5.71
CA PRO A 115 -6.16 3.48 -6.65
C PRO A 115 -6.71 2.08 -6.29
N VAL A 116 -7.92 1.76 -6.78
CA VAL A 116 -8.59 0.49 -6.49
C VAL A 116 -7.75 -0.72 -6.93
N SER A 117 -7.07 -0.63 -8.07
CA SER A 117 -6.19 -1.71 -8.55
C SER A 117 -5.07 -2.05 -7.56
N ALA A 118 -4.43 -1.04 -6.97
CA ALA A 118 -3.40 -1.22 -5.94
C ALA A 118 -3.98 -1.87 -4.68
N ALA A 119 -5.15 -1.42 -4.22
CA ALA A 119 -5.81 -1.99 -3.04
C ALA A 119 -6.09 -3.50 -3.22
N PHE A 120 -6.54 -3.89 -4.41
CA PHE A 120 -6.73 -5.31 -4.74
C PHE A 120 -5.42 -6.08 -4.77
N GLU A 121 -4.35 -5.56 -5.39
CA GLU A 121 -3.04 -6.24 -5.38
C GLU A 121 -2.49 -6.44 -3.96
N ILE A 122 -2.63 -5.45 -3.07
CA ILE A 122 -2.22 -5.58 -1.66
C ILE A 122 -2.89 -6.78 -0.99
N GLY A 123 -4.22 -6.88 -1.12
CA GLY A 123 -4.97 -8.01 -0.56
C GLY A 123 -4.63 -9.33 -1.25
N ARG A 124 -4.55 -9.34 -2.58
CA ARG A 124 -4.28 -10.53 -3.40
C ARG A 124 -2.90 -11.13 -3.12
N ARG A 125 -1.90 -10.28 -2.91
CA ARG A 125 -0.50 -10.65 -2.69
C ARG A 125 -0.18 -10.95 -1.23
N TYR A 126 -1.14 -10.74 -0.32
CA TYR A 126 -0.94 -11.04 1.09
C TYR A 126 -0.58 -12.53 1.29
N MET A 127 0.48 -12.79 2.06
CA MET A 127 0.98 -14.14 2.35
C MET A 127 0.75 -14.48 3.82
N PRO A 128 -0.31 -15.24 4.15
CA PRO A 128 -0.60 -15.65 5.52
C PRO A 128 0.58 -16.40 6.15
N GLY A 129 0.87 -16.10 7.41
CA GLY A 129 1.99 -16.69 8.17
C GLY A 129 3.38 -16.20 7.74
N ILE A 130 3.46 -15.33 6.73
CA ILE A 130 4.70 -14.72 6.25
C ILE A 130 4.66 -13.22 6.54
N TYR A 131 3.65 -12.50 6.08
CA TYR A 131 3.55 -11.06 6.28
C TYR A 131 2.86 -10.70 7.60
N PRO A 132 3.25 -9.57 8.23
CA PRO A 132 2.59 -9.07 9.43
C PRO A 132 1.10 -8.88 9.19
N LYS A 133 0.31 -8.93 10.26
CA LYS A 133 -1.12 -8.59 10.17
C LYS A 133 -1.25 -7.14 9.74
N LEU A 134 -2.05 -6.89 8.71
CA LEU A 134 -2.24 -5.54 8.19
C LEU A 134 -3.52 -4.95 8.79
N HIS A 135 -3.40 -3.87 9.55
CA HIS A 135 -4.53 -3.10 10.05
C HIS A 135 -4.77 -1.91 9.12
N ILE A 136 -5.82 -1.98 8.31
CA ILE A 136 -6.14 -0.94 7.34
C ILE A 136 -6.92 0.17 8.05
N TYR A 137 -6.45 1.40 7.89
CA TYR A 137 -7.12 2.60 8.35
C TYR A 137 -7.73 3.34 7.16
N ASP A 138 -8.96 3.82 7.28
CA ASP A 138 -9.60 4.66 6.27
C ASP A 138 -9.76 6.09 6.79
N ASP A 139 -9.63 7.08 5.90
CA ASP A 139 -9.75 8.50 6.25
C ASP A 139 -11.19 8.98 5.99
N TYR A 140 -12.07 8.70 6.95
CA TYR A 140 -13.46 9.14 6.92
C TYR A 140 -13.75 10.06 8.10
N ASN A 141 -13.46 11.36 7.93
CA ASN A 141 -13.41 12.38 8.98
C ASN A 141 -12.32 12.12 10.04
N GLY A 142 -11.17 11.60 9.62
CA GLY A 142 -10.10 11.12 10.49
C GLY A 142 -9.87 9.62 10.29
N PHE A 143 -8.66 9.17 10.59
CA PHE A 143 -8.30 7.77 10.40
C PHE A 143 -9.01 6.88 11.43
N CYS A 144 -9.74 5.88 10.93
CA CYS A 144 -10.32 4.83 11.76
C CYS A 144 -9.94 3.45 11.20
N LYS A 145 -9.71 2.47 12.09
CA LYS A 145 -9.39 1.09 11.69
C LYS A 145 -10.63 0.43 11.11
N THR A 146 -10.54 -0.08 9.88
CA THR A 146 -11.70 -0.63 9.14
C THR A 146 -11.60 -2.13 8.90
N LEU A 147 -10.43 -2.61 8.49
CA LEU A 147 -10.22 -4.01 8.12
C LEU A 147 -8.91 -4.53 8.69
N THR A 148 -8.85 -5.84 8.97
CA THR A 148 -7.59 -6.54 9.22
C THR A 148 -7.40 -7.66 8.22
N ILE A 149 -6.22 -7.72 7.62
CA ILE A 149 -5.78 -8.80 6.72
C ILE A 149 -4.77 -9.67 7.48
N GLY A 150 -4.97 -11.00 7.49
CA GLY A 150 -4.09 -11.93 8.19
C GLY A 150 -4.56 -12.37 9.58
N GLY A 151 -5.86 -12.33 9.85
CA GLY A 151 -6.43 -12.81 11.12
C GLY A 151 -6.10 -14.28 11.41
N ASP A 152 -6.11 -14.63 12.70
CA ASP A 152 -5.89 -16.00 13.18
C ASP A 152 -7.15 -16.82 12.89
N CYS A 153 -7.12 -17.63 11.83
CA CYS A 153 -8.10 -18.69 11.61
C CYS A 153 -7.60 -19.99 12.25
#